data_AF-A0A383CXY6-F1
#
_entry.id   AF-A0A383CXY6-F1
#
_cell.length_a   1.000
_cell.length_b   1.000
_cell.length_c   1.000
_cell.angle_alpha   90.00
_cell.angle_beta   90.00
_cell.angle_gamma   90.00
#
_symmetry.space_group_name_H-M   'P 1'
#
loop_
_entity.id
_entity.type
_entity.pdbx_description
1 polymer ?
#
loop_
_entity_poly.entity_id
_entity_poly.type
_entity_poly.pdbx_seq_one_letter_code
_entity_poly.pdbx_strand_id
1 'polypeptide(L)' 'MVRSKRYIENISKVDRLNEYSLEEAVNILDECNKAKLDETIEIAVNLGVDPRHADQAIRG' A
#
# COMPACT_ATOMS: atom_id res chain seq x y z
N MET A 1 -19.05 8.00 -5.10
CA MET A 1 -18.43 7.36 -3.92
C MET A 1 -17.85 8.45 -3.05
N VAL A 2 -18.49 8.81 -1.94
CA VAL A 2 -17.98 9.85 -1.04
C VAL A 2 -16.92 9.22 -0.14
N ARG A 3 -15.69 9.72 -0.18
CA ARG A 3 -14.58 9.26 0.66
C ARG A 3 -14.35 10.25 1.81
N SER A 4 -13.79 9.79 2.92
CA SER A 4 -13.53 10.64 4.08
C SER A 4 -12.48 11.71 3.76
N LYS A 5 -12.59 12.89 4.38
CA LYS A 5 -11.65 14.01 4.15
C LYS A 5 -10.18 13.60 4.35
N ARG A 6 -9.92 12.81 5.40
CA ARG A 6 -8.59 12.25 5.71
C ARG A 6 -8.05 11.37 4.58
N TYR A 7 -8.89 10.54 3.98
CA TYR A 7 -8.48 9.66 2.90
C TYR A 7 -8.07 10.44 1.65
N ILE A 8 -8.82 11.50 1.33
CA ILE A 8 -8.52 12.37 0.18
C ILE A 8 -7.18 13.08 0.40
N GLU A 9 -6.96 13.60 1.60
CA GLU A 9 -5.72 14.30 1.96
C GLU A 9 -4.49 13.39 1.89
N ASN A 10 -4.58 12.16 2.39
CA ASN A 10 -3.49 11.19 2.29
C ASN A 10 -3.22 10.76 0.84
N ILE A 11 -4.25 10.60 0.01
CA ILE A 11 -4.06 10.27 -1.42
C ILE A 11 -3.34 11.39 -2.16
N SER A 12 -3.63 12.66 -1.84
CA SER A 12 -2.96 13.79 -2.51
C SER A 12 -1.45 13.84 -2.23
N LYS A 13 -0.98 13.20 -1.17
CA LYS A 13 0.45 13.10 -0.84
C LYS A 13 1.17 11.98 -1.60
N VAL A 14 0.43 11.07 -2.24
CA VAL A 14 0.98 9.90 -2.93
C VAL A 14 0.76 10.04 -4.44
N ASP A 15 1.84 10.22 -5.18
CA ASP A 15 1.81 10.10 -6.64
C ASP A 15 1.81 8.62 -7.05
N ARG A 16 0.85 8.21 -7.89
CA ARG A 16 0.74 6.83 -8.37
C ARG A 16 1.63 6.52 -9.57
N LEU A 17 2.18 7.55 -10.22
CA LEU A 17 3.03 7.42 -11.40
C LEU A 17 4.52 7.33 -11.03
N ASN A 18 4.89 7.76 -9.82
CA ASN A 18 6.27 7.68 -9.35
C ASN A 18 6.53 6.34 -8.66
N GLU A 19 7.68 5.76 -8.99
CA GLU A 19 8.24 4.61 -8.28
C GLU A 19 9.02 5.13 -7.07
N TYR A 20 8.52 4.83 -5.86
CA TYR A 20 9.23 5.17 -4.63
C TYR A 20 10.18 4.05 -4.25
N SER A 21 11.36 4.40 -3.78
CA SER A 21 12.22 3.45 -3.07
C SER A 21 11.57 3.03 -1.74
N LEU A 22 12.01 1.89 -1.20
CA LEU A 22 11.43 1.33 0.03
C LEU A 22 11.51 2.32 1.21
N GLU A 23 12.60 3.08 1.30
CA GLU A 23 12.84 4.06 2.36
C GLU A 23 11.92 5.28 2.23
N GLU A 24 11.72 5.78 1.01
CA GLU A 24 10.79 6.87 0.72
C GLU A 24 9.34 6.45 0.99
N ALA A 25 8.96 5.22 0.61
CA ALA A 25 7.63 4.70 0.85
C ALA A 25 7.29 4.63 2.35
N VAL A 26 8.25 4.22 3.20
CA VAL A 26 8.07 4.16 4.66
C VAL A 26 7.93 5.56 5.26
N ASN A 27 8.72 6.53 4.80
CA ASN A 27 8.61 7.92 5.26
C ASN A 27 7.25 8.53 4.91
N ILE A 28 6.77 8.33 3.68
CA ILE A 28 5.44 8.80 3.25
C ILE A 28 4.32 8.15 4.08
N LEU A 29 4.48 6.87 4.46
CA LEU A 29 3.57 6.16 5.35
C LEU A 29 3.51 6.78 6.76
N ASP A 30 4.66 7.22 7.28
CA ASP A 30 4.74 7.90 8.58
C ASP A 30 4.13 9.31 8.55
N GLU A 31 4.29 10.03 7.43
CA GLU A 31 3.72 11.37 7.20
C GLU A 31 2.21 11.36 6.86
N CYS A 32 1.65 10.21 6.52
CA CYS A 32 0.21 10.05 6.33
C CYS A 32 -0.52 10.22 7.66
N ASN A 33 -1.71 10.83 7.62
CA ASN A 33 -2.41 11.23 8.83
C ASN A 33 -2.94 9.99 9.58
N LYS A 34 -2.26 9.63 10.67
CA LYS A 34 -2.51 8.40 11.43
C LYS A 34 -3.84 8.40 12.13
N ALA A 35 -4.46 7.22 12.26
CA ALA A 35 -5.57 7.05 13.18
C ALA A 35 -5.06 7.07 14.63
N LYS A 36 -5.95 7.30 15.60
CA LYS A 36 -5.61 7.21 17.05
C LYS A 36 -5.27 5.78 17.52
N LEU A 37 -5.20 4.82 16.62
CA LEU A 37 -5.01 3.40 16.87
C LEU A 37 -3.74 2.94 16.17
N ASP A 38 -3.14 1.86 16.67
CA ASP A 38 -2.01 1.21 16.01
C ASP A 38 -2.45 0.66 14.65
N GLU A 39 -2.00 1.32 13.57
CA GLU A 39 -2.32 0.96 12.19
C GLU A 39 -1.39 -0.17 11.71
N THR A 40 -1.98 -1.18 11.07
CA THR A 40 -1.23 -2.30 10.45
C THR A 40 -0.77 -1.90 9.06
N ILE A 41 0.52 -2.09 8.77
CA ILE A 41 1.08 -1.89 7.43
C ILE A 41 0.89 -3.17 6.62
N GLU A 42 0.20 -3.06 5.48
CA GLU A 42 0.01 -4.16 4.53
C GLU A 42 0.88 -3.94 3.28
N ILE A 43 1.49 -5.01 2.78
CA ILE A 43 2.29 -4.99 1.55
C ILE A 43 1.57 -5.83 0.50
N ALA A 44 1.13 -5.20 -0.59
CA ALA A 44 0.52 -5.88 -1.71
C ALA A 44 1.56 -6.13 -2.80
N VAL A 45 1.97 -7.39 -2.97
CA VAL A 45 2.91 -7.80 -4.02
C VAL A 45 2.14 -8.56 -5.10
N ASN A 46 2.26 -8.12 -6.36
CA ASN A 46 1.78 -8.90 -7.49
C ASN A 46 2.88 -9.88 -7.93
N LEU A 47 2.69 -11.15 -7.61
CA LEU A 47 3.69 -12.21 -7.80
C LEU A 47 3.72 -12.77 -9.24
N GLY A 48 2.78 -12.37 -10.11
CA GLY A 48 2.77 -12.79 -11.52
C GLY A 48 2.62 -14.31 -11.76
N VAL A 49 2.29 -15.07 -10.71
CA VAL A 49 2.06 -16.52 -10.76
C VAL A 49 0.66 -16.81 -11.28
N ASP A 50 0.51 -17.85 -12.11
CA ASP A 50 -0.79 -18.31 -12.57
C ASP A 50 -1.45 -19.17 -11.47
N PRO A 51 -2.50 -18.67 -10.79
CA PRO A 51 -3.13 -19.39 -9.69
C PRO A 51 -3.91 -20.65 -10.13
N ARG A 52 -4.00 -20.88 -11.44
CA ARG A 52 -4.64 -22.06 -12.05
C ARG A 52 -3.71 -23.28 -12.06
N HIS A 53 -2.40 -23.08 -11.93
CA HIS A 53 -1.42 -24.17 -11.87
C HIS A 53 -0.97 -24.34 -10.41
N ALA A 54 -1.25 -25.52 -9.85
CA ALA A 54 -0.96 -25.83 -8.44
C ALA A 54 0.54 -25.70 -8.10
N ASP A 55 1.43 -25.91 -9.08
CA ASP A 55 2.88 -25.85 -8.91
C ASP A 55 3.43 -24.41 -8.78
N GLN A 56 2.63 -23.40 -9.12
CA GLN A 56 2.99 -21.98 -9.01
C GLN A 56 2.39 -21.30 -7.77
N ALA A 57 1.74 -22.07 -6.89
CA ALA A 57 1.21 -21.56 -5.64
C ALA A 57 2.36 -21.25 -4.66
N ILE A 58 2.62 -19.96 -4.42
CA ILE A 58 3.56 -19.52 -3.38
C ILE A 58 2.82 -19.57 -2.05
N ARG A 59 3.28 -20.44 -1.15
CA ARG A 59 2.77 -20.58 0.21
C ARG A 59 3.96 -20.59 1.17
N GLY A 60 4.07 -19.53 1.97
CA GLY A 60 5.10 -19.31 2.98
C GLY A 60 4.54 -18.57 4.16
#